data_AF-W4LC44-F1
#
_entry.id   AF-W4LC44-F1
#
_cell.length_a   1.000
_cell.length_b   1.000
_cell.length_c   1.000
_cell.angle_alpha   90.00
_cell.angle_beta   90.00
_cell.angle_gamma   90.00
#
_symmetry.space_group_name_H-M   'P 1'
#
loop_
_entity.id
_entity.type
_entity.pdbx_description
1 polymer ?
#
loop_
_entity_poly.entity_id
_entity_poly.type
_entity_poly.pdbx_seq_one_letter_code
_entity_poly.pdbx_strand_id
1 'polypeptide(L)'
;MVRQADGHYYEAELHRLQGEVLLQQRPPNEQGPELCFIRALELARRQEAKMWELHTSVSLGRLWQAQDKREAARELLTPVYHGFTEGFDTLILQEAKSLLDDLEAKG
;
A
#
# COMPACT_ATOMS: atom_id res chain seq x y z
N MET A 1 28.81 -5.49 -18.23
CA MET A 1 28.14 -4.30 -17.65
C MET A 1 27.01 -4.79 -16.77
N VAL A 2 27.24 -4.86 -15.46
CA VAL A 2 26.18 -5.15 -14.48
C VAL A 2 25.43 -3.84 -14.27
N ARG A 3 24.13 -3.82 -14.61
CA ARG A 3 23.26 -2.70 -14.25
C ARG A 3 23.16 -2.69 -12.73
N GLN A 4 23.63 -1.61 -12.10
CA GLN A 4 23.34 -1.31 -10.70
C GLN A 4 21.84 -1.11 -10.56
N ALA A 5 21.09 -2.13 -10.13
CA ALA A 5 19.64 -2.02 -9.93
C ALA A 5 19.14 -2.71 -8.65
N ASP A 6 20.02 -3.14 -7.74
CA ASP A 6 19.62 -4.05 -6.66
C ASP A 6 19.46 -3.37 -5.29
N GLY A 7 19.88 -2.12 -5.12
CA GLY A 7 19.82 -1.42 -3.82
C GLY A 7 18.51 -0.68 -3.54
N HIS A 8 17.81 -0.19 -4.57
CA HIS A 8 16.65 0.69 -4.41
C HIS A 8 15.31 -0.05 -4.38
N TYR A 9 15.24 -1.28 -4.89
CA TYR A 9 13.99 -2.05 -4.96
C TYR A 9 13.33 -2.28 -3.59
N TYR A 10 14.14 -2.35 -2.52
CA TYR A 10 13.66 -2.52 -1.14
C TYR A 10 13.31 -1.21 -0.44
N GLU A 11 13.62 -0.06 -1.03
CA GLU A 11 13.42 1.25 -0.40
C GLU A 11 11.93 1.55 -0.16
N ALA A 12 11.07 1.17 -1.11
CA ALA A 12 9.63 1.27 -0.95
C ALA A 12 9.13 0.42 0.22
N GLU A 13 9.60 -0.83 0.30
CA GLU A 13 9.22 -1.75 1.37
C GLU A 13 9.74 -1.31 2.74
N LEU A 14 10.94 -0.75 2.81
CA LEU A 14 11.49 -0.19 4.04
C LEU A 14 10.61 0.94 4.58
N HIS A 15 10.21 1.88 3.73
CA HIS A 15 9.31 2.96 4.13
C HIS A 15 7.92 2.46 4.52
N ARG A 16 7.41 1.42 3.84
CA ARG A 16 6.14 0.78 4.23
C ARG A 16 6.25 0.18 5.64
N LEU A 17 7.30 -0.59 5.92
CA LEU A 17 7.52 -1.18 7.24
C LEU A 17 7.71 -0.12 8.34
N GLN A 18 8.35 1.00 8.04
CA GLN A 18 8.42 2.14 8.96
C GLN A 18 7.03 2.69 9.31
N GLY A 19 6.15 2.82 8.31
CA GLY A 19 4.76 3.22 8.52
C GLY A 19 4.00 2.25 9.44
N GLU A 20 4.12 0.95 9.20
CA GLU A 20 3.50 -0.09 10.04
C GLU A 20 3.99 -0.02 11.50
N VAL A 21 5.29 0.14 11.72
CA VAL A 21 5.87 0.27 13.06
C VAL A 21 5.35 1.54 13.75
N LEU A 22 5.20 2.65 13.02
CA LEU A 22 4.64 3.87 13.60
C LEU A 22 3.16 3.74 13.94
N LEU A 23 2.36 3.00 13.16
CA LEU A 23 0.96 2.71 13.49
C LEU A 23 0.80 1.91 14.78
N GLN A 24 1.77 1.06 15.12
CA GLN A 24 1.74 0.31 16.38
C GLN A 24 2.03 1.20 17.60
N GLN A 25 2.67 2.34 17.40
CA GLN A 25 3.10 3.24 18.47
C GLN A 25 2.20 4.46 18.66
N ARG A 26 1.40 4.80 17.64
CA ARG A 26 0.67 6.06 17.54
C ARG A 26 -0.76 5.83 17.05
N PRO A 27 -1.73 6.66 17.45
CA PRO A 27 -3.07 6.57 16.91
C PRO A 27 -3.07 6.82 15.38
N PRO A 28 -4.00 6.19 14.64
CA PRO A 28 -4.10 6.33 13.19
C PRO A 28 -4.21 7.77 12.69
N ASN A 29 -4.70 8.71 13.50
CA ASN A 29 -4.91 10.11 13.11
C ASN A 29 -3.63 10.97 13.12
N GLU A 30 -2.50 10.43 13.57
CA GLU A 30 -1.22 11.11 13.43
C GLU A 30 -0.70 11.02 11.99
N GLN A 31 -0.08 12.09 11.50
CA GLN A 31 0.40 12.17 10.12
C GLN A 31 1.63 11.29 9.82
N GLY A 32 2.37 10.87 10.85
CA GLY A 32 3.65 10.15 10.69
C GLY A 32 3.56 8.86 9.85
N PRO A 33 2.66 7.92 10.21
CA PRO A 33 2.46 6.70 9.42
C PRO A 33 2.00 6.97 7.98
N GLU A 34 1.05 7.89 7.80
CA GLU A 34 0.50 8.26 6.48
C GLU A 34 1.60 8.77 5.54
N LEU A 35 2.48 9.65 6.03
CA LEU A 35 3.61 10.16 5.27
C LEU A 35 4.60 9.06 4.85
N CYS A 36 4.82 8.06 5.71
CA CYS A 36 5.70 6.92 5.38
C CYS A 36 5.12 6.09 4.23
N PHE A 37 3.81 5.80 4.27
CA PHE A 37 3.16 5.05 3.19
C PHE A 37 3.07 5.84 1.89
N ILE A 38 2.80 7.15 1.93
CA ILE A 38 2.84 7.99 0.73
C ILE A 38 4.23 7.95 0.09
N ARG A 39 5.29 8.04 0.91
CA ARG A 39 6.66 7.96 0.40
C ARG A 39 6.99 6.60 -0.19
N ALA A 40 6.58 5.52 0.46
CA ALA A 40 6.72 4.16 -0.06
C ALA A 40 6.02 4.00 -1.42
N LEU A 41 4.81 4.56 -1.56
CA LEU A 41 4.00 4.45 -2.77
C LEU A 41 4.65 5.19 -3.94
N GLU A 42 5.16 6.40 -3.69
CA GLU A 42 5.93 7.17 -4.68
C GLU A 42 7.13 6.39 -5.19
N LEU A 43 7.89 5.76 -4.28
CA LEU A 43 9.06 4.97 -4.64
C LEU A 43 8.69 3.71 -5.42
N ALA A 44 7.67 2.95 -4.96
CA ALA A 44 7.20 1.76 -5.65
C ALA A 44 6.78 2.06 -7.09
N ARG A 45 6.03 3.16 -7.30
CA ARG A 45 5.61 3.61 -8.64
C ARG A 45 6.78 4.03 -9.50
N ARG A 46 7.74 4.79 -8.96
CA ARG A 46 8.97 5.19 -9.68
C ARG A 46 9.84 4.01 -10.08
N GLN A 47 9.82 2.95 -9.29
CA GLN A 47 10.58 1.72 -9.53
C GLN A 47 9.82 0.72 -10.41
N GLU A 48 8.59 1.04 -10.82
CA GLU A 48 7.68 0.11 -11.51
C GLU A 48 7.50 -1.22 -10.74
N ALA A 49 7.66 -1.17 -9.42
CA ALA A 49 7.61 -2.31 -8.52
C ALA A 49 6.15 -2.60 -8.12
N LYS A 50 5.38 -3.16 -9.06
CA LYS A 50 3.93 -3.41 -8.90
C LYS A 50 3.58 -4.12 -7.59
N MET A 51 4.39 -5.08 -7.17
CA MET A 51 4.12 -5.82 -5.94
C MET A 51 4.21 -4.92 -4.69
N TRP A 52 5.24 -4.09 -4.60
CA TRP A 52 5.39 -3.12 -3.52
C TRP A 52 4.36 -2.00 -3.58
N GLU A 53 3.93 -1.62 -4.79
CA GLU A 53 2.81 -0.70 -4.96
C GLU A 53 1.53 -1.27 -4.34
N LEU A 54 1.23 -2.56 -4.58
CA LEU A 54 0.07 -3.22 -3.97
C LEU A 54 0.19 -3.32 -2.44
N HIS A 55 1.33 -3.83 -1.93
CA HIS A 55 1.56 -3.91 -0.49
C HIS A 55 1.37 -2.56 0.21
N THR A 56 1.94 -1.50 -0.36
CA THR A 56 1.83 -0.15 0.20
C THR A 56 0.41 0.39 0.10
N SER A 57 -0.28 0.15 -1.02
CA SER A 57 -1.66 0.61 -1.22
C SER A 57 -2.63 -0.07 -0.25
N VAL A 58 -2.40 -1.35 0.09
CA VAL A 58 -3.17 -2.05 1.12
C VAL A 58 -2.94 -1.43 2.50
N SER A 59 -1.68 -1.20 2.90
CA SER A 59 -1.35 -0.56 4.18
C SER A 59 -1.96 0.84 4.30
N LEU A 60 -1.80 1.69 3.27
CA LEU A 60 -2.37 3.03 3.24
C LEU A 60 -3.90 3.01 3.20
N GLY A 61 -4.48 2.10 2.43
CA GLY A 61 -5.94 1.91 2.37
C GLY A 61 -6.53 1.54 3.73
N ARG A 62 -5.89 0.64 4.50
CA ARG A 62 -6.32 0.29 5.87
C ARG A 62 -6.22 1.48 6.80
N LEU A 63 -5.15 2.26 6.73
CA LEU A 63 -5.00 3.47 7.51
C LEU A 63 -6.13 4.47 7.21
N TRP A 64 -6.37 4.75 5.93
CA TRP A 64 -7.45 5.65 5.52
C TRP A 64 -8.84 5.12 5.88
N GLN A 65 -9.07 3.81 5.78
CA GLN A 65 -10.30 3.20 6.28
C GLN A 65 -10.50 3.46 7.78
N ALA A 66 -9.45 3.31 8.60
CA ALA A 66 -9.50 3.58 10.03
C ALA A 66 -9.69 5.07 10.37
N GLN A 67 -9.31 5.97 9.46
CA GLN A 67 -9.54 7.42 9.54
C GLN A 67 -10.87 7.86 8.90
N ASP A 68 -11.76 6.93 8.53
CA ASP A 68 -13.03 7.18 7.84
C ASP A 68 -12.90 7.81 6.43
N LYS A 69 -11.69 7.78 5.84
CA LYS A 69 -11.40 8.23 4.47
C LYS A 69 -11.61 7.10 3.44
N ARG A 70 -12.78 6.47 3.47
CA ARG A 70 -13.07 5.24 2.70
C ARG A 70 -13.01 5.45 1.18
N GLU A 71 -13.52 6.58 0.70
CA GLU A 71 -13.51 6.90 -0.74
C GLU A 71 -12.08 7.01 -1.27
N ALA A 72 -11.22 7.74 -0.57
CA ALA A 72 -9.80 7.87 -0.94
C ALA A 72 -9.06 6.52 -0.93
N ALA A 73 -9.38 5.65 0.04
CA ALA A 73 -8.82 4.29 0.09
C ALA A 73 -9.24 3.45 -1.13
N ARG A 74 -10.51 3.56 -1.54
CA ARG A 74 -11.03 2.87 -2.74
C ARG A 74 -10.37 3.41 -4.01
N GLU A 75 -10.38 4.73 -4.20
CA GLU A 75 -9.77 5.39 -5.36
C GLU A 75 -8.29 5.03 -5.53
N LEU A 76 -7.56 4.86 -4.42
CA LEU A 76 -6.19 4.40 -4.43
C LEU A 76 -6.05 2.92 -4.82
N LEU A 77 -6.80 2.04 -4.16
CA LEU A 77 -6.56 0.60 -4.23
C LEU A 77 -7.14 -0.06 -5.49
N THR A 78 -8.29 0.41 -5.97
CA THR A 78 -8.99 -0.15 -7.14
C THR A 78 -8.11 -0.24 -8.40
N PRO A 79 -7.45 0.83 -8.86
CA PRO A 79 -6.62 0.75 -10.07
C PRO A 79 -5.38 -0.13 -9.87
N VAL A 80 -4.80 -0.18 -8.67
CA VAL A 80 -3.62 -1.00 -8.37
C VAL A 80 -3.98 -2.48 -8.40
N TYR A 81 -5.08 -2.88 -7.74
CA TYR A 81 -5.56 -4.27 -7.73
C TYR A 81 -5.94 -4.74 -9.14
N HIS A 82 -6.70 -3.95 -9.90
CA HIS A 82 -7.09 -4.30 -11.27
C HIS A 82 -5.93 -4.27 -12.29
N GLY A 83 -4.76 -3.74 -11.91
CA GLY A 83 -3.54 -3.82 -12.70
C GLY A 83 -2.87 -5.21 -12.71
N PHE A 84 -3.35 -6.15 -11.87
CA PHE A 84 -2.92 -7.54 -11.85
C PHE A 84 -3.89 -8.42 -12.65
N THR A 85 -3.32 -9.31 -13.47
CA THR A 85 -4.09 -10.30 -14.26
C THR A 85 -3.82 -11.74 -13.82
N GLU A 86 -2.85 -11.94 -12.92
CA GLU A 86 -2.41 -13.23 -12.41
C GLU A 86 -1.98 -13.11 -10.95
N GLY A 87 -1.75 -14.25 -10.28
CA GLY A 87 -1.26 -14.28 -8.91
C GLY A 87 -2.35 -14.06 -7.83
N PHE A 88 -3.64 -14.16 -8.16
CA PHE A 88 -4.73 -14.00 -7.20
C PHE A 88 -4.75 -15.03 -6.05
N ASP A 89 -3.95 -16.09 -6.15
CA ASP A 89 -3.70 -17.03 -5.05
C ASP A 89 -2.65 -16.51 -4.05
N THR A 90 -1.98 -15.39 -4.33
CA THR A 90 -1.03 -14.77 -3.40
C THR A 90 -1.78 -14.03 -2.30
N LEU A 91 -1.26 -14.17 -1.08
CA LEU A 91 -1.88 -13.62 0.12
C LEU A 91 -2.19 -12.12 -0.01
N ILE A 92 -1.26 -11.34 -0.55
CA ILE A 92 -1.45 -9.89 -0.66
C ILE A 92 -2.57 -9.50 -1.64
N LEU A 93 -2.78 -10.25 -2.72
CA LEU A 93 -3.88 -10.00 -3.63
C LEU A 93 -5.23 -10.37 -2.99
N GLN A 94 -5.27 -11.43 -2.19
CA GLN A 94 -6.45 -11.78 -1.40
C GLN A 94 -6.77 -10.71 -0.34
N GLU A 95 -5.75 -10.19 0.33
CA GLU A 95 -5.89 -9.09 1.29
C GLU A 95 -6.38 -7.80 0.63
N ALA A 96 -5.84 -7.45 -0.53
CA ALA A 96 -6.29 -6.29 -1.30
C ALA A 96 -7.76 -6.43 -1.73
N LYS A 97 -8.16 -7.62 -2.19
CA LYS A 97 -9.54 -7.92 -2.51
C LYS A 97 -10.45 -7.76 -1.29
N SER A 98 -10.09 -8.37 -0.16
CA SER A 98 -10.87 -8.28 1.08
C SER A 98 -11.06 -6.83 1.50
N LEU A 99 -10.01 -6.00 1.41
CA LEU A 99 -10.09 -4.59 1.74
C LEU A 99 -11.00 -3.81 0.77
N LEU A 100 -10.94 -4.09 -0.53
CA LEU A 100 -11.86 -3.49 -1.51
C LEU A 100 -13.32 -3.87 -1.23
N ASP A 101 -13.59 -5.15 -1.01
CA ASP A 101 -14.93 -5.65 -0.69
C ASP A 101 -15.45 -4.97 0.60
N ASP A 102 -14.60 -4.83 1.62
CA ASP A 102 -14.93 -4.12 2.86
C ASP A 102 -15.20 -2.64 2.63
N LEU A 103 -14.45 -1.97 1.74
CA LEU A 103 -14.61 -0.55 1.40
C LEU A 103 -15.94 -0.30 0.69
N GLU A 104 -16.39 -1.22 -0.16
CA GLU A 104 -17.64 -1.16 -0.92
C GLU A 104 -18.88 -1.50 -0.08
N ALA A 105 -18.77 -2.38 0.92
CA ALA A 105 -19.90 -2.86 1.71
C ALA A 105 -20.54 -1.83 2.67
N LYS A 106 -19.96 -0.63 2.83
CA LYS A 106 -20.50 0.44 3.70
C LYS A 106 -20.45 1.83 3.04
N GLY A 107 -21.08 1.93 1.87
CA GLY A 107 -21.46 3.20 1.23
C GLY A 107 -22.92 3.52 1.49
#